data_AF-A0A6H9YY05-F1
#
_entry.id   AF-A0A6H9YY05-F1
#
_cell.length_a   1.000
_cell.length_b   1.000
_cell.length_c   1.000
_cell.angle_alpha   90.00
_cell.angle_beta   90.00
_cell.angle_gamma   90.00
#
_symmetry.space_group_name_H-M   'P 1'
#
loop_
_entity.id
_entity.type
_entity.pdbx_description
1 polymer ?
#
loop_
_entity_poly.entity_id
_entity_poly.type
_entity_poly.pdbx_seq_one_letter_code
_entity_poly.pdbx_strand_id
1 'polypeptide(L)'
;MARSGSSPGSRTSPAPMWLSLLLVSLVVAVVFAAWLVSDDAQVAVLGSGVVAAAVALWAEVRRDRAISGMEREHATEMADLRRRLALQEAATFRLARELLPAAVERLRQGALAEEALGELLSSPGLDLELREAHHAVLRSVLDVVDAQEGFHDSAQRAFVNIARRVQAIVHQQAQDLREMEDKHGDDPEVFGDLLHLDHGTALIGRLADSIAVLGGARPGRQWRQDVPLFNVLRGAMSRIADYDRVDLHSVAEFAVVGPTVEPLIHALAELLDNATRYSPPQARVHLTAVEVQTGVAVEIEDAGIGLTEEARVRAEAALAQSSGGLDLDDLGEAPRLGLAVVGRLSRANGFTVALRPSAYGGVRAVLTVPKDQVTVSPVPGGHIARAASLPPPKPRPSVHAGPTRAANDEAAGAIRRRVNGLPQRQRHRGAPLPGAVRTTDPVSAPAAPRAEEPAEAPVQPGIWLAEFHEGISGTSSTEDAGRPTGEASPGKDE
;
A
#
# COMPACT_ATOMS: atom_id res chain seq x y z
N MET A 1 -32.25 16.35 26.27
CA MET A 1 -32.49 16.83 27.65
C MET A 1 -32.16 18.32 27.72
N ALA A 2 -33.18 19.08 28.11
CA ALA A 2 -33.23 20.48 28.54
C ALA A 2 -31.97 21.37 28.41
N ARG A 3 -32.06 22.39 27.55
CA ARG A 3 -31.51 23.73 27.84
C ARG A 3 -32.54 24.80 27.50
N SER A 4 -33.27 25.17 28.57
CA SER A 4 -33.81 26.49 28.89
C SER A 4 -34.08 27.45 27.72
N GLY A 5 -35.35 27.54 27.33
CA GLY A 5 -35.88 28.72 26.65
C GLY A 5 -35.80 29.92 27.58
N SER A 6 -34.87 30.84 27.30
CA SER A 6 -34.84 32.16 27.90
C SER A 6 -35.99 32.98 27.31
N SER A 7 -37.03 33.17 28.13
CA SER A 7 -38.12 34.10 27.91
C SER A 7 -37.56 35.47 27.45
N PRO A 8 -38.14 36.13 26.43
CA PRO A 8 -37.81 37.52 26.15
C PRO A 8 -38.41 38.34 27.29
N GLY A 9 -37.61 38.56 28.33
CA GLY A 9 -37.92 39.53 29.34
C GLY A 9 -38.06 40.86 28.63
N SER A 10 -39.29 41.36 28.54
CA SER A 10 -39.58 42.75 28.24
C SER A 10 -38.88 43.59 29.30
N ARG A 11 -37.61 43.91 29.06
CA ARG A 11 -36.94 45.04 29.69
C ARG A 11 -37.66 46.26 29.15
N THR A 12 -38.78 46.60 29.77
CA THR A 12 -39.24 47.97 29.81
C THR A 12 -38.06 48.72 30.45
N SER A 13 -37.23 49.32 29.61
CA SER A 13 -36.26 50.31 30.05
C SER A 13 -37.00 51.22 31.01
N PRO A 14 -36.60 51.31 32.29
CA PRO A 14 -37.25 52.25 33.18
C PRO A 14 -37.12 53.59 32.48
N ALA A 15 -38.25 54.21 32.13
CA ALA A 15 -38.27 55.59 31.67
C ALA A 15 -37.32 56.35 32.61
N PRO A 16 -36.27 57.02 32.10
CA PRO A 16 -35.13 57.35 32.93
C PRO A 16 -35.66 58.16 34.11
N MET A 17 -35.50 57.66 35.35
CA MET A 17 -36.01 58.32 36.56
C MET A 17 -35.64 59.82 36.60
N TRP A 18 -34.51 60.16 35.99
CA TRP A 18 -34.01 61.51 35.78
C TRP A 18 -34.94 62.46 35.01
N LEU A 19 -35.82 61.94 34.14
CA LEU A 19 -36.78 62.72 33.37
C LEU A 19 -38.00 63.11 34.19
N SER A 20 -38.50 62.21 35.03
CA SER A 20 -39.51 62.58 36.03
C SER A 20 -38.98 63.64 36.98
N LEU A 21 -37.68 63.58 37.33
CA LEU A 21 -37.01 64.58 38.14
C LEU A 21 -36.83 65.93 37.41
N LEU A 22 -36.51 65.93 36.10
CA LEU A 22 -36.40 67.16 35.31
C LEU A 22 -37.76 67.83 35.08
N LEU A 23 -38.81 67.05 34.83
CA LEU A 23 -40.17 67.59 34.66
C LEU A 23 -40.70 68.16 35.98
N VAL A 24 -40.45 67.46 37.11
CA VAL A 24 -40.78 67.97 38.46
C VAL A 24 -39.95 69.23 38.77
N SER A 25 -38.66 69.26 38.44
CA SER A 25 -37.81 70.44 38.60
C SER A 25 -38.32 71.63 37.78
N LEU A 26 -38.76 71.39 36.53
CA LEU A 26 -39.33 72.43 35.67
C LEU A 26 -40.63 72.98 36.28
N VAL A 27 -41.52 72.11 36.76
CA VAL A 27 -42.76 72.51 37.42
C VAL A 27 -42.48 73.32 38.69
N VAL A 28 -41.55 72.86 39.54
CA VAL A 28 -41.15 73.57 40.77
C VAL A 28 -40.56 74.95 40.44
N ALA A 29 -39.70 75.05 39.41
CA ALA A 29 -39.11 76.31 38.98
C ALA A 29 -40.16 77.30 38.43
N VAL A 30 -41.13 76.81 37.65
CA VAL A 30 -42.23 77.64 37.10
C VAL A 30 -43.15 78.13 38.22
N VAL A 31 -43.50 77.27 39.18
CA VAL A 31 -44.33 77.64 40.34
C VAL A 31 -43.61 78.65 41.23
N PHE A 32 -42.32 78.45 41.49
CA PHE A 32 -41.50 79.38 42.26
C PHE A 32 -41.36 80.74 41.56
N ALA A 33 -41.14 80.74 40.24
CA ALA A 33 -41.07 81.98 39.44
C ALA A 33 -42.41 82.73 39.42
N ALA A 34 -43.54 82.02 39.37
CA ALA A 34 -44.86 82.64 39.46
C ALA A 34 -45.10 83.30 40.83
N TRP A 35 -44.55 82.73 41.91
CA TRP A 35 -44.67 83.28 43.27
C TRP A 35 -43.87 84.58 43.48
N LEU A 36 -42.86 84.84 42.66
CA LEU A 36 -41.98 86.02 42.73
C LEU A 36 -42.48 87.21 41.90
N VAL A 37 -43.56 87.04 41.14
CA VAL A 37 -44.04 87.99 40.11
C VAL A 37 -45.43 88.55 40.48
N SER A 38 -45.72 89.79 40.06
CA SER A 38 -47.01 90.47 40.30
C SER A 38 -48.19 89.77 39.63
N ASP A 39 -49.40 89.93 40.17
CA ASP A 39 -50.62 89.22 39.74
C ASP A 39 -50.88 89.31 38.22
N ASP A 40 -50.63 90.47 37.59
CA ASP A 40 -50.79 90.66 36.14
C ASP A 40 -49.82 89.82 35.27
N ALA A 41 -48.70 89.35 35.82
CA ALA A 41 -47.67 88.61 35.09
C ALA A 41 -47.60 87.12 35.45
N GLN A 42 -48.32 86.66 36.48
CA GLN A 42 -48.42 85.25 36.86
C GLN A 42 -48.98 84.36 35.75
N VAL A 43 -50.00 84.84 35.03
CA VAL A 43 -50.65 84.09 33.93
C VAL A 43 -49.66 83.84 32.79
N ALA A 44 -48.81 84.81 32.47
CA ALA A 44 -47.79 84.68 31.41
C ALA A 44 -46.69 83.68 31.79
N VAL A 45 -46.23 83.69 33.05
CA VAL A 45 -45.22 82.75 33.55
C VAL A 45 -45.76 81.32 33.53
N LEU A 46 -46.96 81.09 34.06
CA LEU A 46 -47.60 79.76 34.05
C LEU A 46 -47.86 79.26 32.62
N GLY A 47 -48.33 80.14 31.71
CA GLY A 47 -48.51 79.81 30.31
C GLY A 47 -47.20 79.40 29.61
N SER A 48 -46.10 80.11 29.87
CA SER A 48 -44.78 79.75 29.34
C SER A 48 -44.26 78.40 29.86
N GLY A 49 -44.56 78.07 31.12
CA GLY A 49 -44.22 76.79 31.73
C GLY A 49 -44.97 75.61 31.12
N VAL A 50 -46.26 75.78 30.79
CA VAL A 50 -47.07 74.76 30.09
C VAL A 50 -46.52 74.51 28.68
N VAL A 51 -46.16 75.57 27.95
CA VAL A 51 -45.56 75.43 26.61
C VAL A 51 -44.20 74.74 26.69
N ALA A 52 -43.35 75.10 27.65
CA ALA A 52 -42.05 74.45 27.86
C ALA A 52 -42.20 72.96 28.20
N ALA A 53 -43.15 72.60 29.05
CA ALA A 53 -43.46 71.21 29.38
C ALA A 53 -43.99 70.42 28.17
N ALA A 54 -44.86 71.02 27.36
CA ALA A 54 -45.39 70.40 26.14
C ALA A 54 -44.30 70.16 25.07
N VAL A 55 -43.38 71.12 24.89
CA VAL A 55 -42.24 70.98 23.97
C VAL A 55 -41.26 69.90 24.46
N ALA A 56 -40.99 69.84 25.77
CA ALA A 56 -40.16 68.79 26.37
C ALA A 56 -40.78 67.40 26.14
N LEU A 57 -42.08 67.25 26.43
CA LEU A 57 -42.81 66.00 26.21
C LEU A 57 -42.84 65.59 24.73
N TRP A 58 -43.03 66.55 23.81
CA TRP A 58 -43.01 66.28 22.37
C TRP A 58 -41.62 65.87 21.87
N ALA A 59 -40.56 66.55 22.31
CA ALA A 59 -39.18 66.20 21.97
C ALA A 59 -38.81 64.80 22.47
N GLU A 60 -39.35 64.42 23.64
CA GLU A 60 -39.13 63.12 24.24
C GLU A 60 -39.88 62.01 23.51
N VAL A 61 -41.17 62.19 23.22
CA VAL A 61 -41.93 61.24 22.38
C VAL A 61 -41.29 61.09 20.99
N ARG A 62 -40.73 62.18 20.43
CA ARG A 62 -40.01 62.11 19.16
C ARG A 62 -38.69 61.34 19.27
N ARG A 63 -37.91 61.55 20.35
CA ARG A 63 -36.68 60.79 20.62
C ARG A 63 -36.98 59.32 20.87
N ASP A 64 -37.99 59.00 21.67
CA ASP A 64 -38.39 57.63 22.00
C ASP A 64 -38.87 56.88 20.75
N ARG A 65 -39.64 57.53 19.88
CA ARG A 65 -40.01 56.97 18.56
C ARG A 65 -38.80 56.77 17.65
N ALA A 66 -37.83 57.68 17.66
CA ALA A 66 -36.61 57.55 16.86
C ALA A 66 -35.72 56.40 17.36
N ILE A 67 -35.52 56.28 18.67
CA ILE A 67 -34.77 55.18 19.31
C ILE A 67 -35.47 53.85 19.06
N SER A 68 -36.79 53.78 19.31
CA SER A 68 -37.59 52.58 19.06
C SER A 68 -37.59 52.17 17.57
N GLY A 69 -37.47 53.13 16.65
CA GLY A 69 -37.33 52.86 15.22
C GLY A 69 -36.01 52.16 14.91
N MET A 70 -34.89 52.74 15.37
CA MET A 70 -33.55 52.17 15.20
C MET A 70 -33.40 50.80 15.85
N GLU A 71 -33.96 50.60 17.05
CA GLU A 71 -33.91 49.32 17.75
C GLU A 71 -34.64 48.21 16.97
N ARG A 72 -35.76 48.53 16.32
CA ARG A 72 -36.49 47.56 15.48
C ARG A 72 -35.71 47.22 14.22
N GLU A 73 -35.13 48.23 13.55
CA GLU A 73 -34.28 48.02 12.37
C GLU A 73 -33.10 47.11 12.70
N HIS A 74 -32.34 47.42 13.75
CA HIS A 74 -31.24 46.58 14.21
C HIS A 74 -31.70 45.19 14.65
N ALA A 75 -32.86 45.05 15.30
CA ALA A 75 -33.39 43.75 15.69
C ALA A 75 -33.74 42.89 14.45
N THR A 76 -34.30 43.50 13.40
CA THR A 76 -34.61 42.80 12.15
C THR A 76 -33.36 42.40 11.38
N GLU A 77 -32.36 43.29 11.29
CA GLU A 77 -31.09 43.01 10.64
C GLU A 77 -30.33 41.88 11.37
N MET A 78 -30.27 41.95 12.70
CA MET A 78 -29.67 40.89 13.52
C MET A 78 -30.42 39.56 13.41
N ALA A 79 -31.75 39.59 13.27
CA ALA A 79 -32.54 38.37 13.07
C ALA A 79 -32.27 37.75 11.69
N ASP A 80 -32.13 38.56 10.62
CA ASP A 80 -31.80 38.08 9.28
C ASP A 80 -30.38 37.50 9.23
N LEU A 81 -29.39 38.18 9.80
CA LEU A 81 -28.01 37.68 9.89
C LEU A 81 -27.93 36.35 10.65
N ARG A 82 -28.60 36.24 11.81
CA ARG A 82 -28.67 34.98 12.57
C ARG A 82 -29.33 33.87 11.77
N ARG A 83 -30.39 34.19 11.01
CA ARG A 83 -31.07 33.22 10.16
C ARG A 83 -30.16 32.73 9.04
N ARG A 84 -29.46 33.63 8.35
CA ARG A 84 -28.49 33.26 7.31
C ARG A 84 -27.39 32.38 7.87
N LEU A 85 -26.79 32.77 9.00
CA LEU A 85 -25.74 32.00 9.66
C LEU A 85 -26.23 30.59 10.04
N ALA A 86 -27.44 30.46 10.61
CA ALA A 86 -28.01 29.15 10.94
C ALA A 86 -28.25 28.27 9.70
N LEU A 87 -28.65 28.87 8.56
CA LEU A 87 -28.80 28.14 7.29
C LEU A 87 -27.45 27.68 6.74
N GLN A 88 -26.43 28.52 6.82
CA GLN A 88 -25.07 28.18 6.39
C GLN A 88 -24.51 27.03 7.25
N GLU A 89 -24.60 27.14 8.57
CA GLU A 89 -24.18 26.08 9.51
C GLU A 89 -24.88 24.76 9.19
N ALA A 90 -26.21 24.77 9.04
CA ALA A 90 -26.96 23.56 8.71
C ALA A 90 -26.51 22.94 7.37
N ALA A 91 -26.21 23.76 6.36
CA ALA A 91 -25.74 23.29 5.07
C ALA A 91 -24.31 22.70 5.14
N THR A 92 -23.40 23.33 5.88
CA THR A 92 -22.04 22.80 6.09
C THR A 92 -22.06 21.50 6.89
N PHE A 93 -22.92 21.40 7.91
CA PHE A 93 -23.13 20.14 8.64
C PHE A 93 -23.64 19.03 7.72
N ARG A 94 -24.62 19.36 6.85
CA ARG A 94 -25.16 18.40 5.88
C ARG A 94 -24.10 17.97 4.87
N LEU A 95 -23.29 18.91 4.38
CA LEU A 95 -22.17 18.62 3.50
C LEU A 95 -21.22 17.60 4.13
N ALA A 96 -20.76 17.86 5.35
CA ALA A 96 -19.77 17.04 6.03
C ALA A 96 -20.32 15.66 6.46
N ARG A 97 -21.57 15.58 6.94
CA ARG A 97 -22.13 14.35 7.52
C ARG A 97 -22.95 13.50 6.56
N GLU A 98 -23.52 14.09 5.52
CA GLU A 98 -24.44 13.39 4.63
C GLU A 98 -23.91 13.39 3.20
N LEU A 99 -23.64 14.57 2.63
CA LEU A 99 -23.35 14.68 1.19
C LEU A 99 -21.98 14.07 0.83
N LEU A 100 -20.94 14.39 1.60
CA LEU A 100 -19.57 13.96 1.30
C LEU A 100 -19.40 12.44 1.47
N PRO A 101 -19.83 11.80 2.58
CA PRO A 101 -19.78 10.34 2.68
C PRO A 101 -20.60 9.63 1.61
N ALA A 102 -21.78 10.17 1.27
CA ALA A 102 -22.62 9.59 0.21
C ALA A 102 -21.98 9.73 -1.18
N ALA A 103 -21.37 10.87 -1.49
CA ALA A 103 -20.67 11.08 -2.75
C ALA A 103 -19.45 10.13 -2.89
N VAL A 104 -18.65 9.98 -1.83
CA VAL A 104 -17.52 9.05 -1.81
C VAL A 104 -17.99 7.60 -1.97
N GLU A 105 -19.05 7.19 -1.27
CA GLU A 105 -19.57 5.83 -1.38
C GLU A 105 -20.13 5.52 -2.78
N ARG A 106 -20.74 6.50 -3.45
CA ARG A 106 -21.19 6.35 -4.84
C ARG A 106 -20.03 6.23 -5.82
N LEU A 107 -18.97 7.00 -5.62
CA LEU A 107 -17.74 6.89 -6.41
C LEU A 107 -17.15 5.47 -6.26
N ARG A 108 -17.06 4.96 -5.03
CA ARG A 108 -16.63 3.57 -4.74
C ARG A 108 -17.53 2.49 -5.36
N GLN A 109 -18.79 2.81 -5.62
CA GLN A 109 -19.74 1.94 -6.32
C GLN A 109 -19.66 2.06 -7.85
N GLY A 110 -18.74 2.88 -8.38
CA GLY A 110 -18.48 3.05 -9.81
C GLY A 110 -19.27 4.16 -10.49
N ALA A 111 -19.90 5.07 -9.74
CA ALA A 111 -20.53 6.25 -10.32
C ALA A 111 -19.47 7.25 -10.81
N LEU A 112 -19.76 7.99 -11.89
CA LEU A 112 -18.88 9.09 -12.30
C LEU A 112 -18.94 10.23 -11.26
N ALA A 113 -17.82 10.90 -11.00
CA ALA A 113 -17.74 11.99 -10.03
C ALA A 113 -18.81 13.08 -10.30
N GLU A 114 -19.00 13.47 -11.56
CA GLU A 114 -20.03 14.41 -12.00
C GLU A 114 -21.47 13.94 -11.74
N GLU A 115 -21.76 12.64 -11.88
CA GLU A 115 -23.09 12.07 -11.60
C GLU A 115 -23.38 12.07 -10.11
N ALA A 116 -22.39 11.67 -9.30
CA ALA A 116 -22.48 11.73 -7.84
C ALA A 116 -22.68 13.18 -7.36
N LEU A 117 -22.02 14.14 -7.98
CA LEU A 117 -22.11 15.55 -7.64
C LEU A 117 -23.47 16.17 -8.02
N GLY A 118 -23.98 15.84 -9.22
CA GLY A 118 -25.22 16.39 -9.76
C GLY A 118 -26.48 16.00 -8.96
N GLU A 119 -26.57 14.75 -8.50
CA GLU A 119 -27.73 14.29 -7.73
C GLU A 119 -27.78 14.87 -6.32
N LEU A 120 -26.63 15.04 -5.67
CA LEU A 120 -26.56 15.48 -4.26
C LEU A 120 -26.73 16.99 -4.06
N LEU A 121 -26.53 17.80 -5.11
CA LEU A 121 -26.56 19.27 -5.01
C LEU A 121 -27.90 19.91 -5.41
N SER A 122 -28.94 19.11 -5.63
CA SER A 122 -30.31 19.60 -5.86
C SER A 122 -30.95 20.10 -4.55
N SER A 123 -30.39 21.16 -3.95
CA SER A 123 -30.91 21.73 -2.70
C SER A 123 -31.31 23.19 -2.88
N PRO A 124 -32.61 23.51 -2.89
CA PRO A 124 -33.08 24.90 -2.97
C PRO A 124 -32.79 25.66 -1.67
N GLY A 125 -32.42 26.95 -1.78
CA GLY A 125 -32.35 27.88 -0.64
C GLY A 125 -30.96 28.28 -0.14
N LEU A 126 -29.88 27.82 -0.77
CA LEU A 126 -28.52 28.29 -0.48
C LEU A 126 -28.12 29.43 -1.42
N ASP A 127 -27.32 30.35 -0.89
CA ASP A 127 -26.68 31.39 -1.69
C ASP A 127 -25.76 30.76 -2.76
N LEU A 128 -25.62 31.45 -3.90
CA LEU A 128 -24.85 30.97 -5.05
C LEU A 128 -23.39 30.70 -4.66
N GLU A 129 -22.76 31.64 -3.96
CA GLU A 129 -21.36 31.56 -3.55
C GLU A 129 -21.08 30.38 -2.62
N LEU A 130 -21.94 30.15 -1.62
CA LEU A 130 -21.79 29.01 -0.71
C LEU A 130 -22.00 27.67 -1.42
N ARG A 131 -22.94 27.62 -2.36
CA ARG A 131 -23.19 26.41 -3.16
C ARG A 131 -22.00 26.09 -4.07
N GLU A 132 -21.39 27.10 -4.67
CA GLU A 132 -20.16 26.94 -5.47
C GLU A 132 -18.98 26.48 -4.60
N ALA A 133 -18.82 27.05 -3.40
CA ALA A 133 -17.79 26.61 -2.45
C ALA A 133 -17.98 25.14 -2.02
N HIS A 134 -19.22 24.74 -1.67
CA HIS A 134 -19.53 23.35 -1.34
C HIS A 134 -19.29 22.40 -2.52
N HIS A 135 -19.64 22.82 -3.74
CA HIS A 135 -19.37 22.07 -4.96
C HIS A 135 -17.87 21.90 -5.19
N ALA A 136 -17.08 22.96 -5.01
CA ALA A 136 -15.62 22.90 -5.13
C ALA A 136 -14.98 21.94 -4.12
N VAL A 137 -15.45 21.95 -2.86
CA VAL A 137 -14.98 21.01 -1.83
C VAL A 137 -15.32 19.56 -2.19
N LEU A 138 -16.57 19.28 -2.59
CA LEU A 138 -16.96 17.93 -3.02
C LEU A 138 -16.13 17.46 -4.21
N ARG A 139 -16.02 18.30 -5.25
CA ARG A 139 -15.22 17.98 -6.44
C ARG A 139 -13.77 17.69 -6.08
N SER A 140 -13.13 18.55 -5.29
CA SER A 140 -11.74 18.33 -4.85
C SER A 140 -11.57 17.02 -4.08
N VAL A 141 -12.54 16.64 -3.24
CA VAL A 141 -12.47 15.38 -2.50
C VAL A 141 -12.69 14.18 -3.44
N LEU A 142 -13.65 14.27 -4.36
CA LEU A 142 -13.88 13.23 -5.36
C LEU A 142 -12.66 13.04 -6.28
N ASP A 143 -12.03 14.13 -6.73
CA ASP A 143 -10.81 14.09 -7.56
C ASP A 143 -9.67 13.39 -6.81
N VAL A 144 -9.52 13.64 -5.50
CA VAL A 144 -8.51 12.96 -4.66
C VAL A 144 -8.82 11.47 -4.52
N VAL A 145 -10.09 11.09 -4.30
CA VAL A 145 -10.47 9.69 -4.18
C VAL A 145 -10.30 8.96 -5.52
N ASP A 146 -10.72 9.56 -6.63
CA ASP A 146 -10.55 9.01 -7.98
C ASP A 146 -9.06 8.85 -8.34
N ALA A 147 -8.22 9.84 -8.03
CA ALA A 147 -6.78 9.74 -8.19
C ALA A 147 -6.16 8.62 -7.34
N GLN A 148 -6.66 8.42 -6.11
CA GLN A 148 -6.22 7.34 -5.23
C GLN A 148 -6.62 5.96 -5.78
N GLU A 149 -7.85 5.81 -6.28
CA GLU A 149 -8.31 4.58 -6.93
C GLU A 149 -7.50 4.30 -8.21
N GLY A 150 -7.28 5.31 -9.05
CA GLY A 150 -6.44 5.21 -10.24
C GLY A 150 -4.99 4.82 -9.93
N PHE A 151 -4.45 5.29 -8.79
CA PHE A 151 -3.14 4.88 -8.30
C PHE A 151 -3.13 3.40 -7.88
N HIS A 152 -4.12 2.94 -7.11
CA HIS A 152 -4.24 1.53 -6.74
C HIS A 152 -4.32 0.61 -7.96
N ASP A 153 -5.14 0.99 -8.94
CA ASP A 153 -5.31 0.25 -10.19
C ASP A 153 -4.00 0.17 -11.00
N SER A 154 -3.28 1.29 -11.09
CA SER A 154 -1.99 1.39 -11.76
C SER A 154 -0.92 0.55 -11.05
N ALA A 155 -0.87 0.60 -9.72
CA ALA A 155 0.03 -0.22 -8.91
C ALA A 155 -0.26 -1.72 -9.07
N GLN A 156 -1.54 -2.11 -9.08
CA GLN A 156 -1.94 -3.49 -9.27
C GLN A 156 -1.51 -4.03 -10.64
N ARG A 157 -1.67 -3.23 -11.71
CA ARG A 157 -1.16 -3.57 -13.06
C ARG A 157 0.36 -3.65 -13.10
N ALA A 158 1.06 -2.75 -12.40
CA ALA A 158 2.51 -2.78 -12.29
C ALA A 158 3.01 -4.08 -11.63
N PHE A 159 2.37 -4.53 -10.55
CA PHE A 159 2.71 -5.80 -9.90
C PHE A 159 2.57 -7.00 -10.85
N VAL A 160 1.46 -7.10 -11.58
CA VAL A 160 1.26 -8.19 -12.56
C VAL A 160 2.33 -8.14 -13.66
N ASN A 161 2.67 -6.95 -14.15
CA ASN A 161 3.71 -6.78 -15.17
C ASN A 161 5.10 -7.15 -14.66
N ILE A 162 5.45 -6.75 -13.43
CA ILE A 162 6.72 -7.13 -12.79
C ILE A 162 6.78 -8.64 -12.59
N ALA A 163 5.73 -9.25 -12.03
CA ALA A 163 5.64 -10.69 -11.84
C ALA A 163 5.85 -11.45 -13.14
N ARG A 164 5.19 -11.04 -14.23
CA ARG A 164 5.35 -11.68 -15.55
C ARG A 164 6.78 -11.60 -16.08
N ARG A 165 7.46 -10.47 -15.87
CA ARG A 165 8.87 -10.31 -16.26
C ARG A 165 9.79 -11.22 -15.46
N VAL A 166 9.59 -11.30 -14.14
CA VAL A 166 10.35 -12.20 -13.28
C VAL A 166 10.08 -13.66 -13.66
N GLN A 167 8.84 -14.04 -13.92
CA GLN A 167 8.47 -15.39 -14.41
C GLN A 167 9.17 -15.74 -15.72
N ALA A 168 9.28 -14.79 -16.67
CA ALA A 168 9.99 -15.02 -17.92
C ALA A 168 11.49 -15.29 -17.69
N ILE A 169 12.13 -14.54 -16.79
CA ILE A 169 13.53 -14.75 -16.40
C ILE A 169 13.71 -16.10 -15.72
N VAL A 170 12.85 -16.44 -14.77
CA VAL A 170 12.88 -17.74 -14.05
C VAL A 170 12.71 -18.89 -15.04
N HIS A 171 11.81 -18.76 -16.02
CA HIS A 171 11.62 -19.79 -17.03
C HIS A 171 12.88 -19.99 -17.88
N GLN A 172 13.54 -18.90 -18.29
CA GLN A 172 14.80 -18.98 -19.01
C GLN A 172 15.89 -19.63 -18.16
N GLN A 173 16.04 -19.22 -16.90
CA GLN A 173 17.01 -19.82 -15.98
C GLN A 173 16.78 -21.32 -15.77
N ALA A 174 15.52 -21.75 -15.65
CA ALA A 174 15.19 -23.17 -15.54
C ALA A 174 15.52 -23.95 -16.82
N GLN A 175 15.43 -23.34 -18.00
CA GLN A 175 15.88 -23.96 -19.26
C GLN A 175 17.40 -24.06 -19.30
N ASP A 176 18.11 -22.99 -18.95
CA ASP A 176 19.58 -22.96 -18.92
C ASP A 176 20.14 -24.01 -17.93
N LEU A 177 19.52 -24.15 -16.75
CA LEU A 177 19.89 -25.16 -15.76
C LEU A 177 19.65 -26.59 -16.26
N ARG A 178 18.55 -26.85 -16.97
CA ARG A 178 18.29 -28.16 -17.59
C ARG A 178 19.32 -28.48 -18.67
N GLU A 179 19.72 -27.51 -19.48
CA GLU A 179 20.79 -27.72 -20.46
C GLU A 179 22.13 -28.03 -19.78
N MET A 180 22.42 -27.41 -18.63
CA MET A 180 23.61 -27.72 -17.85
C MET A 180 23.54 -29.11 -17.22
N GLU A 181 22.37 -29.52 -16.73
CA GLU A 181 22.10 -30.87 -16.23
C GLU A 181 22.32 -31.90 -17.34
N ASP A 182 21.77 -31.67 -18.54
CA ASP A 182 21.96 -32.58 -19.68
C ASP A 182 23.43 -32.70 -20.10
N LYS A 183 24.22 -31.62 -19.97
CA LYS A 183 25.65 -31.58 -20.37
C LYS A 183 26.59 -32.12 -19.29
N HIS A 184 26.25 -31.96 -18.01
CA HIS A 184 27.17 -32.15 -16.88
C HIS A 184 26.61 -32.98 -15.72
N GLY A 185 25.39 -33.51 -15.82
CA GLY A 185 24.70 -34.22 -14.74
C GLY A 185 25.32 -35.55 -14.34
N ASP A 186 26.25 -36.08 -15.14
CA ASP A 186 27.01 -37.28 -14.79
C ASP A 186 28.02 -37.06 -13.65
N ASP A 187 28.42 -35.80 -13.39
CA ASP A 187 29.28 -35.44 -12.25
C ASP A 187 28.42 -35.18 -11.00
N PRO A 188 28.55 -36.00 -9.93
CA PRO A 188 27.75 -35.86 -8.72
C PRO A 188 27.91 -34.52 -7.98
N GLU A 189 29.09 -33.88 -8.06
CA GLU A 189 29.31 -32.58 -7.42
C GLU A 189 28.57 -31.47 -8.18
N VAL A 190 28.68 -31.47 -9.51
CA VAL A 190 27.99 -30.52 -10.39
C VAL A 190 26.48 -30.72 -10.31
N PHE A 191 26.00 -31.97 -10.33
CA PHE A 191 24.58 -32.28 -10.19
C PHE A 191 24.02 -31.78 -8.84
N GLY A 192 24.77 -31.95 -7.75
CA GLY A 192 24.37 -31.43 -6.45
C GLY A 192 24.23 -29.91 -6.42
N ASP A 193 25.17 -29.19 -7.03
CA ASP A 193 25.12 -27.73 -7.12
C ASP A 193 24.01 -27.25 -8.08
N LEU A 194 23.76 -27.97 -9.19
CA LEU A 194 22.64 -27.70 -10.10
C LEU A 194 21.28 -27.86 -9.43
N LEU A 195 21.08 -28.92 -8.64
CA LEU A 195 19.86 -29.12 -7.86
C LEU A 195 19.63 -27.98 -6.86
N HIS A 196 20.70 -27.46 -6.25
CA HIS A 196 20.60 -26.30 -5.36
C HIS A 196 20.16 -25.03 -6.11
N LEU A 197 20.70 -24.80 -7.31
CA LEU A 197 20.33 -23.66 -8.16
C LEU A 197 18.91 -23.78 -8.73
N ASP A 198 18.48 -24.98 -9.12
CA ASP A 198 17.11 -25.23 -9.59
C ASP A 198 16.09 -24.92 -8.48
N HIS A 199 16.37 -25.37 -7.25
CA HIS A 199 15.53 -25.02 -6.09
C HIS A 199 15.48 -23.51 -5.86
N GLY A 200 16.63 -22.83 -5.89
CA GLY A 200 16.69 -21.37 -5.78
C GLY A 200 15.87 -20.66 -6.86
N THR A 201 15.93 -21.16 -8.09
CA THR A 201 15.17 -20.65 -9.25
C THR A 201 13.67 -20.85 -9.04
N ALA A 202 13.26 -22.02 -8.54
CA ALA A 202 11.87 -22.30 -8.19
C ALA A 202 11.33 -21.37 -7.08
N LEU A 203 12.16 -21.03 -6.08
CA LEU A 203 11.80 -20.07 -5.03
C LEU A 203 11.59 -18.65 -5.57
N ILE A 204 12.39 -18.21 -6.53
CA ILE A 204 12.20 -16.92 -7.22
C ILE A 204 10.91 -16.96 -8.06
N GLY A 205 10.64 -18.07 -8.74
CA GLY A 205 9.37 -18.28 -9.45
C GLY A 205 8.16 -18.13 -8.54
N ARG A 206 8.21 -18.73 -7.35
CA ARG A 206 7.17 -18.59 -6.33
C ARG A 206 6.99 -17.14 -5.89
N LEU A 207 8.07 -16.40 -5.64
CA LEU A 207 7.96 -14.98 -5.29
C LEU A 207 7.23 -14.19 -6.38
N ALA A 208 7.51 -14.48 -7.64
CA ALA A 208 6.80 -13.86 -8.76
C ALA A 208 5.31 -14.22 -8.77
N ASP A 209 4.95 -15.48 -8.48
CA ASP A 209 3.56 -15.91 -8.34
C ASP A 209 2.86 -15.17 -7.18
N SER A 210 3.54 -14.99 -6.05
CA SER A 210 3.03 -14.24 -4.89
C SER A 210 2.75 -12.77 -5.25
N ILE A 211 3.66 -12.11 -5.98
CA ILE A 211 3.45 -10.75 -6.50
C ILE A 211 2.27 -10.71 -7.49
N ALA A 212 2.13 -11.72 -8.35
CA ALA A 212 1.01 -11.80 -9.29
C ALA A 212 -0.34 -11.91 -8.56
N VAL A 213 -0.41 -12.72 -7.50
CA VAL A 213 -1.62 -12.87 -6.67
C VAL A 213 -1.99 -11.56 -5.96
N LEU A 214 -1.01 -10.79 -5.47
CA LEU A 214 -1.25 -9.44 -4.97
C LEU A 214 -1.84 -8.55 -6.06
N GLY A 215 -1.28 -8.62 -7.28
CA GLY A 215 -1.81 -8.00 -8.49
C GLY A 215 -3.21 -8.49 -8.93
N GLY A 216 -3.83 -9.43 -8.22
CA GLY A 216 -5.15 -9.98 -8.53
C GLY A 216 -5.13 -11.06 -9.61
N ALA A 217 -3.96 -11.52 -10.05
CA ALA A 217 -3.86 -12.68 -10.92
C ALA A 217 -4.22 -13.97 -10.17
N ARG A 218 -4.72 -14.97 -10.89
CA ARG A 218 -4.94 -16.32 -10.34
C ARG A 218 -3.65 -17.14 -10.45
N PRO A 219 -3.39 -18.07 -9.51
CA PRO A 219 -2.28 -19.01 -9.63
C PRO A 219 -2.32 -19.74 -10.99
N GLY A 220 -1.17 -19.81 -11.67
CA GLY A 220 -1.12 -20.20 -13.08
C GLY A 220 -1.37 -21.69 -13.35
N ARG A 221 -1.16 -22.56 -12.36
CA ARG A 221 -1.28 -24.01 -12.53
C ARG A 221 -2.65 -24.51 -12.11
N GLN A 222 -3.36 -25.16 -13.03
CA GLN A 222 -4.68 -25.74 -12.77
C GLN A 222 -4.58 -27.26 -12.71
N TRP A 223 -5.09 -27.84 -11.63
CA TRP A 223 -5.20 -29.28 -11.47
C TRP A 223 -6.60 -29.72 -11.88
N ARG A 224 -6.69 -30.69 -12.80
CA ARG A 224 -7.98 -31.20 -13.30
C ARG A 224 -8.55 -32.34 -12.46
N GLN A 225 -7.68 -33.02 -11.71
CA GLN A 225 -8.02 -34.16 -10.87
C GLN A 225 -7.82 -33.79 -9.41
N ASP A 226 -8.57 -34.47 -8.55
CA ASP A 226 -8.44 -34.32 -7.10
C ASP A 226 -7.10 -34.92 -6.65
N VAL A 227 -6.43 -34.22 -5.73
CA VAL A 227 -5.08 -34.58 -5.28
C VAL A 227 -5.11 -34.94 -3.80
N PRO A 228 -4.54 -36.09 -3.37
CA PRO A 228 -4.47 -36.45 -1.96
C PRO A 228 -3.86 -35.33 -1.12
N LEU A 229 -4.47 -35.01 0.02
CA LEU A 229 -4.05 -33.92 0.91
C LEU A 229 -2.57 -34.06 1.31
N PHE A 230 -2.10 -35.27 1.56
CA PHE A 230 -0.68 -35.55 1.82
C PHE A 230 0.24 -35.01 0.71
N ASN A 231 -0.14 -35.17 -0.56
CA ASN A 231 0.64 -34.67 -1.70
C ASN A 231 0.55 -33.15 -1.82
N VAL A 232 -0.59 -32.55 -1.47
CA VAL A 232 -0.76 -31.09 -1.40
C VAL A 232 0.18 -30.50 -0.34
N LEU A 233 0.21 -31.09 0.87
CA LEU A 233 1.09 -30.65 1.96
C LEU A 233 2.57 -30.77 1.56
N ARG A 234 2.97 -31.90 0.96
CA ARG A 234 4.34 -32.06 0.43
C ARG A 234 4.67 -31.06 -0.68
N GLY A 235 3.69 -30.76 -1.55
CA GLY A 235 3.84 -29.76 -2.60
C GLY A 235 4.01 -28.34 -2.04
N ALA A 236 3.44 -28.04 -0.88
CA ALA A 236 3.67 -26.78 -0.18
C ALA A 236 5.07 -26.74 0.46
N MET A 237 5.47 -27.84 1.12
CA MET A 237 6.81 -27.98 1.71
C MET A 237 7.91 -27.83 0.67
N SER A 238 7.76 -28.41 -0.53
CA SER A 238 8.79 -28.32 -1.57
C SER A 238 8.98 -26.91 -2.14
N ARG A 239 8.13 -25.95 -1.76
CA ARG A 239 8.16 -24.55 -2.23
C ARG A 239 8.77 -23.58 -1.22
N ILE A 240 9.40 -24.09 -0.17
CA ILE A 240 10.10 -23.26 0.81
C ILE A 240 11.60 -23.59 0.84
N ALA A 241 12.42 -22.63 1.25
CA ALA A 241 13.87 -22.82 1.32
C ALA A 241 14.23 -23.90 2.36
N ASP A 242 13.68 -23.76 3.56
CA ASP A 242 13.96 -24.60 4.73
C ASP A 242 12.99 -25.79 4.85
N TYR A 243 12.72 -26.48 3.73
CA TYR A 243 11.72 -27.57 3.70
C TYR A 243 12.11 -28.76 4.58
N ASP A 244 13.40 -28.94 4.83
CA ASP A 244 13.98 -29.98 5.68
C ASP A 244 13.73 -29.73 7.18
N ARG A 245 13.30 -28.51 7.55
CA ARG A 245 12.91 -28.13 8.92
C ARG A 245 11.44 -28.36 9.23
N VAL A 246 10.64 -28.79 8.26
CA VAL A 246 9.20 -29.04 8.44
C VAL A 246 8.96 -30.53 8.67
N ASP A 247 8.45 -30.86 9.85
CA ASP A 247 8.04 -32.22 10.23
C ASP A 247 6.55 -32.39 9.93
N LEU A 248 6.25 -33.21 8.91
CA LEU A 248 4.87 -33.59 8.55
C LEU A 248 4.40 -34.75 9.43
N HIS A 249 3.40 -34.49 10.27
CA HIS A 249 2.82 -35.44 11.22
C HIS A 249 1.56 -36.11 10.64
N SER A 250 0.54 -36.34 11.48
CA SER A 250 -0.72 -36.95 11.09
C SER A 250 -1.42 -36.11 10.02
N VAL A 251 -1.83 -36.77 8.93
CA VAL A 251 -2.57 -36.18 7.81
C VAL A 251 -3.87 -36.94 7.63
N ALA A 252 -5.00 -36.22 7.68
CA ALA A 252 -6.31 -36.79 7.41
C ALA A 252 -6.40 -37.33 5.97
N GLU A 253 -7.14 -38.44 5.77
CA GLU A 253 -7.23 -39.16 4.50
C GLU A 253 -8.24 -38.53 3.52
N PHE A 254 -8.03 -37.25 3.19
CA PHE A 254 -8.81 -36.50 2.21
C PHE A 254 -8.03 -36.26 0.92
N ALA A 255 -8.74 -35.97 -0.16
CA ALA A 255 -8.21 -35.34 -1.35
C ALA A 255 -8.78 -33.93 -1.50
N VAL A 256 -8.01 -33.04 -2.12
CA VAL A 256 -8.38 -31.65 -2.40
C VAL A 256 -8.88 -31.57 -3.83
N VAL A 257 -10.00 -30.87 -4.03
CA VAL A 257 -10.62 -30.68 -5.34
C VAL A 257 -9.68 -29.91 -6.27
N GLY A 258 -9.52 -30.38 -7.51
CA GLY A 258 -8.48 -29.91 -8.45
C GLY A 258 -8.25 -28.38 -8.52
N PRO A 259 -9.27 -27.55 -8.82
CA PRO A 259 -9.14 -26.09 -8.85
C PRO A 259 -8.55 -25.45 -7.57
N THR A 260 -8.68 -26.12 -6.43
CA THR A 260 -8.29 -25.62 -5.10
C THR A 260 -6.90 -26.08 -4.69
N VAL A 261 -6.34 -27.07 -5.38
CA VAL A 261 -5.01 -27.63 -5.09
C VAL A 261 -3.92 -26.57 -5.16
N GLU A 262 -3.84 -25.81 -6.26
CA GLU A 262 -2.76 -24.83 -6.43
C GLU A 262 -2.89 -23.63 -5.47
N PRO A 263 -4.07 -23.01 -5.31
CA PRO A 263 -4.26 -21.98 -4.28
C PRO A 263 -3.93 -22.45 -2.87
N LEU A 264 -4.25 -23.70 -2.52
CA LEU A 264 -3.96 -24.25 -1.21
C LEU A 264 -2.45 -24.51 -1.02
N ILE A 265 -1.78 -25.10 -2.02
CA ILE A 265 -0.32 -25.26 -2.01
C ILE A 265 0.37 -23.92 -1.80
N HIS A 266 -0.07 -22.89 -2.51
CA HIS A 266 0.51 -21.55 -2.44
C HIS A 266 0.29 -20.92 -1.06
N ALA A 267 -0.94 -20.93 -0.55
CA ALA A 267 -1.24 -20.38 0.78
C ALA A 267 -0.46 -21.09 1.89
N LEU A 268 -0.36 -22.43 1.84
CA LEU A 268 0.41 -23.20 2.81
C LEU A 268 1.92 -22.94 2.69
N ALA A 269 2.46 -22.78 1.47
CA ALA A 269 3.87 -22.46 1.27
C ALA A 269 4.24 -21.09 1.86
N GLU A 270 3.36 -20.10 1.77
CA GLU A 270 3.56 -18.78 2.40
C GLU A 270 3.53 -18.87 3.93
N LEU A 271 2.60 -19.63 4.50
CA LEU A 271 2.53 -19.85 5.95
C LEU A 271 3.75 -20.64 6.47
N LEU A 272 4.19 -21.67 5.74
CA LEU A 272 5.36 -22.47 6.08
C LEU A 272 6.66 -21.65 6.00
N ASP A 273 6.83 -20.83 4.95
CA ASP A 273 8.01 -19.97 4.80
C ASP A 273 8.09 -18.93 5.93
N ASN A 274 6.94 -18.38 6.34
CA ASN A 274 6.88 -17.52 7.51
C ASN A 274 7.28 -18.28 8.79
N ALA A 275 6.68 -19.45 9.04
CA ALA A 275 6.98 -20.27 10.21
C ALA A 275 8.46 -20.64 10.31
N THR A 276 9.10 -21.07 9.21
CA THR A 276 10.52 -21.43 9.20
C THR A 276 11.42 -20.22 9.35
N ARG A 277 11.09 -19.09 8.70
CA ARG A 277 11.89 -17.84 8.74
C ARG A 277 11.90 -17.20 10.13
N TYR A 278 10.80 -17.27 10.87
CA TYR A 278 10.67 -16.69 12.22
C TYR A 278 11.09 -17.64 13.34
N SER A 279 11.31 -18.91 13.02
CA SER A 279 11.81 -19.90 13.96
C SER A 279 13.34 -19.91 14.00
N PRO A 280 13.97 -20.14 15.18
CA PRO A 280 15.40 -20.39 15.28
C PRO A 280 15.85 -21.51 14.32
N PRO A 281 17.07 -21.44 13.75
CA PRO A 281 17.52 -22.37 12.71
C PRO A 281 17.56 -23.84 13.16
N GLN A 282 17.76 -24.10 14.46
CA GLN A 282 17.71 -25.43 15.08
C GLN A 282 16.30 -25.94 15.40
N ALA A 283 15.28 -25.06 15.36
CA ALA A 283 13.91 -25.43 15.67
C ALA A 283 13.22 -26.06 14.46
N ARG A 284 12.36 -27.05 14.74
CA ARG A 284 11.47 -27.71 13.77
C ARG A 284 10.14 -26.98 13.72
N VAL A 285 9.53 -26.95 12.54
CA VAL A 285 8.14 -26.50 12.32
C VAL A 285 7.28 -27.74 12.17
N HIS A 286 6.18 -27.82 12.91
CA HIS A 286 5.31 -28.98 12.92
C HIS A 286 4.08 -28.74 12.05
N LEU A 287 3.88 -29.61 11.07
CA LEU A 287 2.75 -29.55 10.13
C LEU A 287 1.82 -30.73 10.36
N THR A 288 0.56 -30.46 10.70
CA THR A 288 -0.47 -31.47 10.93
C THR A 288 -1.71 -31.13 10.13
N ALA A 289 -2.47 -32.12 9.69
CA ALA A 289 -3.78 -31.89 9.08
C ALA A 289 -4.82 -32.84 9.66
N VAL A 290 -5.88 -32.27 10.24
CA VAL A 290 -6.93 -33.00 10.96
C VAL A 290 -8.30 -32.71 10.38
N GLU A 291 -9.19 -33.70 10.45
CA GLU A 291 -10.60 -33.51 10.10
C GLU A 291 -11.30 -32.69 11.19
N VAL A 292 -12.09 -31.71 10.76
CA VAL A 292 -12.93 -30.87 11.62
C VAL A 292 -14.35 -30.81 11.05
N GLN A 293 -15.32 -30.36 11.84
CA GLN A 293 -16.72 -30.30 11.38
C GLN A 293 -16.90 -29.45 10.10
N THR A 294 -16.07 -28.42 9.93
CA THR A 294 -16.13 -27.49 8.80
C THR A 294 -15.34 -27.96 7.57
N GLY A 295 -14.62 -29.08 7.64
CA GLY A 295 -13.76 -29.60 6.57
C GLY A 295 -12.44 -30.14 7.11
N VAL A 296 -11.31 -29.60 6.65
CA VAL A 296 -9.97 -30.00 7.11
C VAL A 296 -9.24 -28.80 7.68
N ALA A 297 -8.67 -28.94 8.87
CA ALA A 297 -7.80 -27.94 9.48
C ALA A 297 -6.33 -28.36 9.30
N VAL A 298 -5.55 -27.50 8.64
CA VAL A 298 -4.10 -27.63 8.52
C VAL A 298 -3.45 -26.71 9.55
N GLU A 299 -2.74 -27.30 10.49
CA GLU A 299 -2.05 -26.61 11.57
C GLU A 299 -0.54 -26.56 11.29
N ILE A 300 0.01 -25.35 11.28
CA ILE A 300 1.44 -25.06 11.18
C ILE A 300 1.86 -24.44 12.50
N GLU A 301 2.65 -25.17 13.27
CA GLU A 301 3.10 -24.74 14.60
C GLU A 301 4.61 -24.52 14.62
N ASP A 302 5.01 -23.32 15.00
CA ASP A 302 6.39 -22.87 15.03
C ASP A 302 6.89 -22.60 16.46
N ALA A 303 8.22 -22.53 16.62
CA ALA A 303 8.88 -22.23 17.89
C ALA A 303 9.62 -20.88 17.84
N GLY A 304 9.10 -19.97 17.02
CA GLY A 304 9.64 -18.64 16.79
C GLY A 304 9.28 -17.63 17.87
N ILE A 305 9.43 -16.36 17.52
CA ILE A 305 8.98 -15.24 18.34
C ILE A 305 7.47 -15.13 18.16
N GLY A 306 6.70 -15.32 19.23
CA GLY A 306 5.26 -15.10 19.23
C GLY A 306 4.88 -13.66 18.85
N LEU A 307 3.61 -13.44 18.48
CA LEU A 307 3.12 -12.12 18.09
C LEU A 307 2.76 -11.29 19.32
N THR A 308 3.18 -10.02 19.34
CA THR A 308 2.58 -9.02 20.24
C THR A 308 1.13 -8.76 19.83
N GLU A 309 0.33 -8.15 20.70
CA GLU A 309 -1.07 -7.87 20.38
C GLU A 309 -1.21 -6.93 19.17
N GLU A 310 -0.35 -5.91 19.06
CA GLU A 310 -0.32 -4.99 17.92
C GLU A 310 0.14 -5.69 16.63
N ALA A 311 1.07 -6.64 16.73
CA ALA A 311 1.50 -7.44 15.59
C ALA A 311 0.40 -8.43 15.15
N ARG A 312 -0.33 -9.02 16.11
CA ARG A 312 -1.46 -9.92 15.86
C ARG A 312 -2.60 -9.19 15.16
N VAL A 313 -3.01 -8.02 15.65
CA VAL A 313 -4.08 -7.21 15.02
C VAL A 313 -3.70 -6.84 13.58
N ARG A 314 -2.44 -6.47 13.34
CA ARG A 314 -1.96 -6.16 11.97
C ARG A 314 -1.91 -7.40 11.08
N ALA A 315 -1.47 -8.55 11.59
CA ALA A 315 -1.47 -9.80 10.84
C ALA A 315 -2.89 -10.25 10.48
N GLU A 316 -3.83 -10.12 11.42
CA GLU A 316 -5.26 -10.38 11.18
C GLU A 316 -5.86 -9.39 10.18
N ALA A 317 -5.48 -8.12 10.25
CA ALA A 317 -5.86 -7.14 9.25
C ALA A 317 -5.34 -7.53 7.86
N ALA A 318 -4.08 -7.93 7.72
CA ALA A 318 -3.52 -8.38 6.42
C ALA A 318 -4.23 -9.64 5.87
N LEU A 319 -4.66 -10.55 6.74
CA LEU A 319 -5.47 -11.71 6.35
C LEU A 319 -6.90 -11.32 5.94
N ALA A 320 -7.47 -10.28 6.56
CA ALA A 320 -8.83 -9.79 6.29
C ALA A 320 -8.90 -8.82 5.08
N GLN A 321 -7.87 -8.01 4.87
CA GLN A 321 -7.76 -7.01 3.81
C GLN A 321 -7.67 -7.70 2.45
N SER A 322 -8.84 -7.85 1.84
CA SER A 322 -9.05 -8.68 0.65
C SER A 322 -9.84 -7.95 -0.44
N SER A 323 -10.08 -6.63 -0.29
CA SER A 323 -10.88 -5.84 -1.25
C SER A 323 -10.63 -4.33 -1.25
N GLY A 324 -9.93 -3.76 -0.24
CA GLY A 324 -9.34 -2.42 -0.41
C GLY A 324 -8.14 -2.56 -1.34
N GLY A 325 -7.86 -1.54 -2.17
CA GLY A 325 -6.60 -1.49 -2.91
C GLY A 325 -5.43 -1.85 -1.99
N LEU A 326 -4.38 -2.47 -2.55
CA LEU A 326 -3.18 -2.78 -1.78
C LEU A 326 -2.72 -1.51 -1.07
N ASP A 327 -2.80 -1.49 0.26
CA ASP A 327 -2.16 -0.43 1.03
C ASP A 327 -0.65 -0.70 0.94
N LEU A 328 -0.02 -0.03 -0.01
CA LEU A 328 1.38 -0.20 -0.34
C LEU A 328 2.27 0.16 0.86
N ASP A 329 1.78 0.99 1.77
CA ASP A 329 2.49 1.39 2.99
C ASP A 329 2.62 0.22 3.99
N ASP A 330 1.72 -0.76 3.94
CA ASP A 330 1.74 -1.95 4.81
C ASP A 330 2.60 -3.11 4.29
N LEU A 331 3.09 -3.04 3.04
CA LEU A 331 3.90 -4.09 2.40
C LEU A 331 5.40 -4.06 2.77
N GLY A 332 5.83 -3.12 3.61
CA GLY A 332 7.26 -2.83 3.88
C GLY A 332 8.09 -3.95 4.52
N GLU A 333 7.49 -5.04 5.00
CA GLU A 333 8.20 -6.20 5.55
C GLU A 333 7.83 -7.49 4.79
N ALA A 334 8.83 -8.29 4.41
CA ALA A 334 8.65 -9.56 3.67
C ALA A 334 7.54 -10.53 4.18
N PRO A 335 7.28 -10.69 5.49
CA PRO A 335 6.22 -11.59 6.00
C PRO A 335 4.82 -11.05 5.76
N ARG A 336 4.70 -9.72 5.65
CA ARG A 336 3.42 -9.04 5.44
C ARG A 336 2.92 -9.31 4.02
N LEU A 337 3.85 -9.45 3.07
CA LEU A 337 3.56 -9.89 1.71
C LEU A 337 2.94 -11.30 1.72
N GLY A 338 3.54 -12.25 2.44
CA GLY A 338 3.02 -13.62 2.52
C GLY A 338 1.62 -13.70 3.13
N LEU A 339 1.36 -12.98 4.22
CA LEU A 339 0.01 -12.96 4.84
C LEU A 339 -1.05 -12.30 3.95
N ALA A 340 -0.69 -11.24 3.21
CA ALA A 340 -1.60 -10.61 2.24
C ALA A 340 -1.95 -11.55 1.07
N VAL A 341 -0.97 -12.33 0.58
CA VAL A 341 -1.20 -13.38 -0.42
C VAL A 341 -2.13 -14.46 0.13
N VAL A 342 -1.87 -14.94 1.35
CA VAL A 342 -2.74 -15.92 2.04
C VAL A 342 -4.16 -15.38 2.19
N GLY A 343 -4.35 -14.12 2.58
CA GLY A 343 -5.67 -13.47 2.70
C GLY A 343 -6.44 -13.46 1.38
N ARG A 344 -5.77 -13.09 0.27
CA ARG A 344 -6.37 -13.10 -1.07
C ARG A 344 -6.75 -14.50 -1.54
N LEU A 345 -5.85 -15.48 -1.39
CA LEU A 345 -6.12 -16.88 -1.75
C LEU A 345 -7.26 -17.46 -0.89
N SER A 346 -7.28 -17.11 0.40
CA SER A 346 -8.32 -17.55 1.34
C SER A 346 -9.69 -17.05 0.91
N ARG A 347 -9.84 -15.75 0.60
CA ARG A 347 -11.11 -15.22 0.11
C ARG A 347 -11.55 -15.85 -1.21
N ALA A 348 -10.63 -15.99 -2.17
CA ALA A 348 -10.96 -16.50 -3.48
C ALA A 348 -11.42 -17.97 -3.47
N ASN A 349 -11.00 -18.75 -2.46
CA ASN A 349 -11.27 -20.19 -2.36
C ASN A 349 -12.03 -20.60 -1.09
N GLY A 350 -12.50 -19.63 -0.30
CA GLY A 350 -13.27 -19.87 0.93
C GLY A 350 -12.45 -20.38 2.13
N PHE A 351 -11.12 -20.32 2.11
CA PHE A 351 -10.32 -20.72 3.27
C PHE A 351 -10.51 -19.76 4.44
N THR A 352 -10.35 -20.26 5.65
CA THR A 352 -10.29 -19.44 6.86
C THR A 352 -8.95 -19.63 7.53
N VAL A 353 -8.30 -18.53 7.94
CA VAL A 353 -7.01 -18.57 8.62
C VAL A 353 -7.13 -17.93 9.99
N ALA A 354 -6.62 -18.61 11.01
CA ALA A 354 -6.53 -18.09 12.37
C ALA A 354 -5.09 -18.22 12.90
N LEU A 355 -4.63 -17.19 13.59
CA LEU A 355 -3.33 -17.17 14.26
C LEU A 355 -3.54 -17.34 15.77
N ARG A 356 -2.83 -18.28 16.37
CA ARG A 356 -2.90 -18.62 17.80
C ARG A 356 -1.49 -18.68 18.38
N PRO A 357 -1.33 -18.53 19.71
CA PRO A 357 -0.06 -18.85 20.36
C PRO A 357 0.28 -20.33 20.20
N SER A 358 1.54 -20.63 19.88
CA SER A 358 2.08 -22.00 19.81
C SER A 358 2.44 -22.51 21.21
N ALA A 359 2.30 -23.82 21.42
CA ALA A 359 2.78 -24.48 22.63
C ALA A 359 4.32 -24.43 22.76
N TYR A 360 5.03 -24.20 21.65
CA TYR A 360 6.49 -24.07 21.59
C TYR A 360 6.97 -22.61 21.75
N GLY A 361 6.07 -21.67 22.05
CA GLY A 361 6.39 -20.26 22.32
C GLY A 361 6.31 -19.32 21.11
N GLY A 362 6.12 -19.87 19.91
CA GLY A 362 5.95 -19.13 18.67
C GLY A 362 4.48 -18.93 18.28
N VAL A 363 4.19 -19.11 16.99
CA VAL A 363 2.85 -18.95 16.40
C VAL A 363 2.33 -20.29 15.88
N ARG A 364 1.02 -20.52 16.05
CA ARG A 364 0.26 -21.58 15.41
C ARG A 364 -0.68 -20.96 14.39
N ALA A 365 -0.41 -21.18 13.11
CA ALA A 365 -1.31 -20.81 12.02
C ALA A 365 -2.23 -22.00 11.70
N VAL A 366 -3.54 -21.76 11.72
CA VAL A 366 -4.56 -22.77 11.40
C VAL A 366 -5.29 -22.32 10.14
N LEU A 367 -5.06 -23.03 9.03
CA LEU A 367 -5.77 -22.84 7.77
C LEU A 367 -6.85 -23.91 7.63
N THR A 368 -8.11 -23.49 7.56
CA THR A 368 -9.26 -24.38 7.38
C THR A 368 -9.69 -24.40 5.93
N VAL A 369 -9.69 -25.59 5.33
CA VAL A 369 -10.22 -25.87 4.00
C VAL A 369 -11.68 -26.30 4.14
N PRO A 370 -12.63 -25.62 3.47
CA PRO A 370 -14.05 -25.95 3.54
C PRO A 370 -14.37 -27.37 3.04
N LYS A 371 -15.43 -27.97 3.59
CA LYS A 371 -15.87 -29.33 3.26
C LYS A 371 -16.21 -29.53 1.77
N ASP A 372 -16.69 -28.51 1.07
CA ASP A 372 -16.99 -28.56 -0.37
C ASP A 372 -15.73 -28.54 -1.26
N GLN A 373 -14.56 -28.26 -0.67
CA GLN A 373 -13.27 -28.22 -1.36
C GLN A 373 -12.41 -29.47 -1.11
N VAL A 374 -12.93 -30.42 -0.35
CA VAL A 374 -12.29 -31.70 -0.04
C VAL A 374 -13.24 -32.85 -0.36
N THR A 375 -12.66 -33.99 -0.71
CA THR A 375 -13.37 -35.24 -1.01
C THR A 375 -12.67 -36.41 -0.35
N VAL A 376 -13.33 -37.57 -0.31
CA VAL A 376 -12.72 -38.81 0.19
C VAL A 376 -11.54 -39.16 -0.72
N SER A 377 -10.36 -39.40 -0.14
CA SER A 377 -9.19 -39.72 -0.95
C SER A 377 -9.38 -41.04 -1.69
N PRO A 378 -9.26 -41.09 -3.04
CA PRO A 378 -9.41 -42.34 -3.78
C PRO A 378 -8.21 -43.28 -3.59
N VAL A 379 -7.09 -42.80 -3.05
CA VAL A 379 -5.87 -43.56 -2.78
C VAL A 379 -5.30 -43.15 -1.42
N PRO A 380 -4.92 -44.08 -0.52
CA PRO A 380 -4.19 -43.73 0.69
C PRO A 380 -2.87 -43.05 0.32
N GLY A 381 -2.71 -41.78 0.69
CA GLY A 381 -1.60 -40.92 0.27
C GLY A 381 -0.21 -41.44 0.63
N GLY A 382 -0.11 -42.44 1.51
CA GLY A 382 1.15 -43.09 1.91
C GLY A 382 1.68 -44.17 0.96
N HIS A 383 0.87 -44.72 0.03
CA HIS A 383 1.30 -45.85 -0.78
C HIS A 383 2.08 -45.46 -2.05
N ILE A 384 1.83 -44.28 -2.63
CA ILE A 384 2.58 -43.80 -3.81
C ILE A 384 3.99 -43.33 -3.41
N ALA A 385 4.18 -42.89 -2.16
CA ALA A 385 5.46 -42.37 -1.67
C ALA A 385 6.48 -43.45 -1.25
N ARG A 386 6.08 -44.70 -0.98
CA ARG A 386 7.05 -45.79 -0.73
C ARG A 386 7.87 -46.19 -1.96
N ALA A 387 7.43 -45.80 -3.16
CA ALA A 387 8.12 -46.13 -4.41
C ALA A 387 9.19 -45.10 -4.83
N ALA A 388 9.22 -43.91 -4.23
CA ALA A 388 10.18 -42.85 -4.56
C ALA A 388 10.93 -42.35 -3.31
N SER A 389 11.68 -43.25 -2.68
CA SER A 389 12.74 -42.83 -1.76
C SER A 389 13.95 -42.41 -2.59
N LEU A 390 14.04 -41.13 -2.95
CA LEU A 390 15.35 -40.57 -3.29
C LEU A 390 16.25 -40.71 -2.05
N PRO A 391 17.52 -41.15 -2.20
CA PRO A 391 18.43 -41.28 -1.07
C PRO A 391 18.59 -39.92 -0.37
N PRO A 392 18.64 -39.87 0.97
CA PRO A 392 18.81 -38.62 1.69
C PRO A 392 20.12 -37.95 1.24
N PRO A 393 20.13 -36.64 0.95
CA PRO A 393 21.36 -35.92 0.66
C PRO A 393 22.29 -36.06 1.87
N LYS A 394 23.54 -36.50 1.61
CA LYS A 394 24.56 -36.62 2.65
C LYS A 394 24.75 -35.24 3.30
N PRO A 395 24.68 -35.11 4.63
CA PRO A 395 25.01 -33.85 5.29
C PRO A 395 26.48 -33.53 5.00
N ARG A 396 26.73 -32.37 4.36
CA ARG A 396 28.09 -31.80 4.27
C ARG A 396 28.55 -31.52 5.72
N PRO A 397 29.71 -32.02 6.17
CA PRO A 397 30.22 -31.71 7.49
C PRO A 397 30.48 -30.20 7.57
N SER A 398 29.80 -29.52 8.49
CA SER A 398 30.15 -28.18 8.93
C SER A 398 31.61 -28.18 9.37
N VAL A 399 32.45 -27.37 8.74
CA VAL A 399 33.84 -27.15 9.15
C VAL A 399 33.81 -26.46 10.51
N HIS A 400 33.77 -27.25 11.57
CA HIS A 400 34.05 -26.77 12.91
C HIS A 400 35.55 -26.48 12.98
N ALA A 401 35.89 -25.22 13.27
CA ALA A 401 37.22 -24.82 13.65
C ALA A 401 37.63 -25.60 14.91
N GLY A 402 38.46 -26.63 14.73
CA GLY A 402 39.11 -27.35 15.80
C GLY A 402 40.29 -26.56 16.39
N PRO A 403 40.59 -26.70 17.69
CA PRO A 403 41.58 -25.88 18.37
C PRO A 403 43.01 -26.28 18.01
N THR A 404 43.87 -25.27 17.91
CA THR A 404 45.31 -25.32 17.65
C THR A 404 46.04 -26.28 18.57
N ARG A 405 46.79 -27.23 18.01
CA ARG A 405 47.88 -27.92 18.71
C ARG A 405 49.09 -28.08 17.79
N ALA A 406 50.19 -27.49 18.23
CA ALA A 406 51.50 -27.50 17.60
C ALA A 406 52.17 -28.87 17.62
N ALA A 407 52.88 -29.22 16.54
CA ALA A 407 54.20 -29.87 16.56
C ALA A 407 54.75 -29.97 15.12
N ASN A 408 56.06 -29.80 15.02
CA ASN A 408 56.91 -29.76 13.83
C ASN A 408 56.95 -31.09 13.07
N ASP A 409 57.17 -31.05 11.74
CA ASP A 409 58.48 -31.40 11.15
C ASP A 409 58.52 -31.17 9.63
N GLU A 410 59.74 -30.86 9.17
CA GLU A 410 60.15 -30.33 7.87
C GLU A 410 60.09 -31.32 6.70
N ALA A 411 59.83 -30.81 5.48
CA ALA A 411 60.49 -31.27 4.25
C ALA A 411 60.45 -30.17 3.17
N ALA A 412 61.60 -29.98 2.52
CA ALA A 412 62.00 -28.80 1.77
C ALA A 412 61.47 -28.69 0.33
N GLY A 413 61.37 -27.44 -0.16
CA GLY A 413 61.11 -27.11 -1.57
C GLY A 413 61.40 -25.63 -1.86
N ALA A 414 62.67 -25.25 -1.88
CA ALA A 414 63.14 -23.87 -2.06
C ALA A 414 62.83 -23.30 -3.47
N ILE A 415 62.07 -22.20 -3.52
CA ILE A 415 61.91 -21.36 -4.72
C ILE A 415 62.89 -20.19 -4.62
N ARG A 416 63.93 -20.17 -5.48
CA ARG A 416 64.84 -19.02 -5.59
C ARG A 416 64.16 -17.87 -6.36
N ARG A 417 64.04 -16.69 -5.75
CA ARG A 417 63.68 -15.41 -6.41
C ARG A 417 64.91 -14.51 -6.56
N ARG A 418 65.00 -13.73 -7.64
CA ARG A 418 65.89 -12.55 -7.74
C ARG A 418 65.09 -11.25 -7.54
N VAL A 419 65.83 -10.19 -7.25
CA VAL A 419 65.47 -8.90 -6.60
C VAL A 419 64.44 -8.02 -7.33
N ASN A 420 63.85 -8.41 -8.46
CA ASN A 420 62.87 -7.56 -9.18
C ASN A 420 61.49 -8.24 -9.40
N GLY A 421 61.01 -9.03 -8.43
CA GLY A 421 59.57 -9.12 -8.11
C GLY A 421 58.55 -9.70 -9.11
N LEU A 422 58.93 -10.36 -10.20
CA LEU A 422 57.97 -10.95 -11.18
C LEU A 422 58.12 -12.47 -11.32
N PRO A 423 57.01 -13.26 -11.36
CA PRO A 423 57.05 -14.71 -11.52
C PRO A 423 57.29 -15.15 -12.98
N GLN A 424 58.20 -16.13 -13.19
CA GLN A 424 58.55 -16.66 -14.50
C GLN A 424 57.76 -17.95 -14.79
N ARG A 425 56.98 -17.96 -15.88
CA ARG A 425 56.19 -19.10 -16.38
C ARG A 425 57.10 -20.14 -17.06
N GLN A 426 57.21 -21.35 -16.51
CA GLN A 426 57.82 -22.46 -17.23
C GLN A 426 56.83 -23.05 -18.24
N ARG A 427 57.25 -23.13 -19.51
CA ARG A 427 56.55 -23.86 -20.58
C ARG A 427 56.98 -25.33 -20.51
N HIS A 428 56.03 -26.25 -20.37
CA HIS A 428 56.26 -27.64 -20.74
C HIS A 428 55.95 -27.85 -22.23
N ARG A 429 56.94 -28.43 -22.91
CA ARG A 429 56.96 -28.80 -24.32
C ARG A 429 56.92 -30.33 -24.34
N GLY A 430 55.84 -30.91 -24.85
CA GLY A 430 55.71 -32.32 -25.19
C GLY A 430 55.07 -32.41 -26.58
N ALA A 431 55.73 -33.12 -27.49
CA ALA A 431 55.41 -33.21 -28.92
C ALA A 431 54.90 -34.65 -29.26
N PRO A 432 54.73 -35.06 -30.54
CA PRO A 432 53.43 -35.21 -31.21
C PRO A 432 53.22 -36.60 -31.85
N LEU A 433 52.15 -36.77 -32.66
CA LEU A 433 52.01 -37.55 -33.93
C LEU A 433 50.61 -38.22 -34.04
N PRO A 434 50.15 -38.65 -35.23
CA PRO A 434 50.19 -38.02 -36.56
C PRO A 434 48.79 -37.99 -37.24
N GLY A 435 48.64 -37.13 -38.26
CA GLY A 435 47.41 -36.98 -39.04
C GLY A 435 47.35 -37.75 -40.36
N ALA A 436 46.22 -37.57 -41.04
CA ALA A 436 46.03 -37.59 -42.50
C ALA A 436 44.88 -36.60 -42.79
N VAL A 437 45.03 -35.45 -43.48
CA VAL A 437 45.36 -35.20 -44.90
C VAL A 437 44.26 -35.79 -45.81
N ARG A 438 43.60 -35.11 -46.76
CA ARG A 438 43.52 -33.73 -47.32
C ARG A 438 42.37 -33.75 -48.35
N THR A 439 41.79 -32.59 -48.69
CA THR A 439 41.60 -31.98 -50.06
C THR A 439 40.47 -30.94 -49.98
N THR A 440 40.72 -29.63 -49.93
CA THR A 440 41.01 -28.64 -51.01
C THR A 440 39.85 -28.38 -52.01
N ASP A 441 39.41 -27.11 -51.98
CA ASP A 441 38.40 -26.30 -52.73
C ASP A 441 38.55 -26.29 -54.28
N PRO A 442 37.78 -25.55 -55.16
CA PRO A 442 36.91 -24.36 -54.91
C PRO A 442 35.66 -24.06 -55.83
N VAL A 443 34.76 -23.19 -55.30
CA VAL A 443 34.09 -21.96 -55.86
C VAL A 443 33.19 -21.92 -57.14
N SER A 444 32.05 -21.18 -57.00
CA SER A 444 31.16 -20.45 -57.97
C SER A 444 29.78 -21.08 -58.25
N ALA A 445 28.61 -20.41 -58.20
CA ALA A 445 28.17 -19.04 -57.91
C ALA A 445 26.62 -19.04 -57.69
N PRO A 446 26.02 -18.06 -56.98
CA PRO A 446 24.57 -17.82 -57.03
C PRO A 446 24.20 -16.57 -57.87
N ALA A 447 23.06 -16.66 -58.57
CA ALA A 447 22.45 -15.56 -59.32
C ALA A 447 21.54 -14.71 -58.41
N ALA A 448 21.67 -13.38 -58.50
CA ALA A 448 20.71 -12.38 -58.00
C ALA A 448 19.74 -11.98 -59.15
N PRO A 449 18.70 -11.11 -58.99
CA PRO A 449 18.40 -10.23 -57.85
C PRO A 449 16.91 -10.06 -57.47
N ARG A 450 16.63 -9.53 -56.27
CA ARG A 450 15.51 -8.57 -56.06
C ARG A 450 15.84 -7.65 -54.87
N ALA A 451 15.57 -6.37 -55.07
CA ALA A 451 15.90 -5.26 -54.17
C ALA A 451 14.90 -5.15 -53.01
N GLU A 452 15.44 -4.91 -51.80
CA GLU A 452 14.70 -4.48 -50.61
C GLU A 452 15.57 -3.47 -49.83
N GLU A 453 14.86 -2.54 -49.16
CA GLU A 453 15.29 -1.33 -48.44
C GLU A 453 16.36 -1.54 -47.34
N PRO A 454 17.07 -0.48 -46.91
CA PRO A 454 18.16 -0.63 -45.94
C PRO A 454 17.62 -1.02 -44.56
N ALA A 455 17.85 -2.27 -44.16
CA ALA A 455 17.67 -2.74 -42.80
C ALA A 455 18.80 -2.25 -41.89
N GLU A 456 18.44 -1.64 -40.76
CA GLU A 456 19.34 -1.36 -39.63
C GLU A 456 20.02 -2.67 -39.16
N ALA A 457 21.33 -2.59 -38.95
CA ALA A 457 22.13 -3.72 -38.47
C ALA A 457 21.68 -4.16 -37.07
N PRO A 458 21.65 -5.48 -36.77
CA PRO A 458 21.32 -5.95 -35.43
C PRO A 458 22.39 -5.48 -34.44
N VAL A 459 21.97 -4.70 -33.44
CA VAL A 459 22.81 -4.27 -32.33
C VAL A 459 23.27 -5.51 -31.57
N GLN A 460 24.60 -5.68 -31.44
CA GLN A 460 25.18 -6.80 -30.70
C GLN A 460 24.83 -6.69 -29.20
N PRO A 461 24.41 -7.78 -28.54
CA PRO A 461 24.10 -7.76 -27.11
C PRO A 461 25.36 -7.47 -26.29
N GLY A 462 25.35 -6.39 -25.51
CA GLY A 462 26.45 -6.00 -24.62
C GLY A 462 26.75 -4.49 -24.56
N ILE A 463 26.28 -3.71 -25.54
CA ILE A 463 26.53 -2.25 -25.60
C ILE A 463 25.82 -1.51 -24.45
N TRP A 464 24.62 -1.96 -24.03
CA TRP A 464 23.83 -1.29 -22.98
C TRP A 464 24.48 -1.34 -21.59
N LEU A 465 25.31 -2.36 -21.31
CA LEU A 465 25.97 -2.49 -20.01
C LEU A 465 27.12 -1.47 -19.86
N ALA A 466 27.76 -1.09 -20.97
CA ALA A 466 28.85 -0.11 -20.97
C ALA A 466 28.32 1.33 -20.79
N GLU A 467 27.27 1.71 -21.52
CA GLU A 467 26.62 3.03 -21.38
C GLU A 467 25.96 3.21 -20.00
N PHE A 468 25.40 2.15 -19.42
CA PHE A 468 24.82 2.18 -18.07
C PHE A 468 25.88 2.40 -16.99
N HIS A 469 27.06 1.79 -17.13
CA HIS A 469 28.18 1.98 -16.20
C HIS A 469 28.87 3.35 -16.35
N GLU A 470 28.92 3.91 -17.56
CA GLU A 470 29.41 5.28 -17.80
C GLU A 470 28.47 6.34 -17.20
N GLY A 471 27.15 6.15 -17.29
CA GLY A 471 26.16 7.03 -16.67
C GLY A 471 26.22 7.06 -15.13
N ILE A 472 26.72 5.99 -14.51
CA ILE A 472 26.87 5.86 -13.05
C ILE A 472 28.22 6.40 -12.55
N SER A 473 29.26 6.41 -13.39
CA SER A 473 30.64 6.75 -12.99
C SER A 473 31.05 8.20 -13.27
N GLY A 474 30.21 9.00 -13.95
CA GLY A 474 30.31 10.46 -13.95
C GLY A 474 31.51 11.05 -14.71
N THR A 475 32.11 10.34 -15.66
CA THR A 475 33.19 10.88 -16.51
C THR A 475 32.66 11.22 -17.90
N SER A 476 32.24 12.47 -18.11
CA SER A 476 32.00 13.00 -19.45
C SER A 476 33.32 13.37 -20.11
N SER A 477 33.76 12.58 -21.10
CA SER A 477 34.84 12.95 -22.01
C SER A 477 34.26 13.82 -23.11
N THR A 478 34.32 15.14 -22.94
CA THR A 478 33.97 16.10 -24.00
C THR A 478 35.19 16.28 -24.90
N GLU A 479 35.23 15.62 -26.06
CA GLU A 479 36.09 16.05 -27.16
C GLU A 479 35.35 17.09 -28.01
N ASP A 480 35.86 18.31 -27.93
CA ASP A 480 35.54 19.47 -28.78
C ASP A 480 36.40 19.45 -30.06
N ALA A 481 35.80 19.76 -31.21
CA ALA A 481 36.29 20.77 -32.16
C ALA A 481 35.60 20.64 -33.53
N GLY A 482 34.72 21.59 -33.85
CA GLY A 482 33.94 21.57 -35.10
C GLY A 482 33.39 22.91 -35.61
N ARG A 483 34.19 23.99 -35.60
CA ARG A 483 34.13 25.15 -36.55
C ARG A 483 33.08 26.29 -36.28
N PRO A 484 33.22 27.48 -36.92
CA PRO A 484 34.00 28.62 -36.44
C PRO A 484 33.19 29.90 -36.17
N THR A 485 33.84 30.82 -35.47
CA THR A 485 33.39 32.16 -35.05
C THR A 485 33.36 33.21 -36.16
N GLY A 486 32.41 34.14 -36.06
CA GLY A 486 32.51 35.49 -36.62
C GLY A 486 31.31 36.36 -36.25
N GLU A 487 31.45 37.21 -35.22
CA GLU A 487 31.23 38.67 -35.34
C GLU A 487 31.48 39.43 -34.03
N ALA A 488 32.10 40.59 -34.21
CA ALA A 488 32.62 41.62 -33.29
C ALA A 488 31.51 42.33 -32.46
N SER A 489 31.66 42.59 -31.14
CA SER A 489 32.40 43.71 -30.46
C SER A 489 31.42 44.77 -29.89
N PRO A 490 31.77 45.74 -29.00
CA PRO A 490 32.77 45.79 -27.91
C PRO A 490 32.23 46.35 -26.55
N GLY A 491 33.02 46.14 -25.49
CA GLY A 491 33.60 47.24 -24.69
C GLY A 491 32.96 47.63 -23.34
N LYS A 492 33.72 47.45 -22.24
CA LYS A 492 34.36 48.57 -21.52
C LYS A 492 35.23 48.09 -20.36
N ASP A 493 36.37 48.76 -20.24
CA ASP A 493 37.45 48.60 -19.28
C ASP A 493 37.07 48.98 -17.84
N GLU A 494 37.53 48.20 -16.86
CA GLU A 494 38.38 48.65 -15.73
C GLU A 494 39.05 47.45 -15.04
#